data_AF-M4ZEZ7-F1
#
_entry.id   AF-M4ZEZ7-F1
#
_cell.length_a   1.000
_cell.length_b   1.000
_cell.length_c   1.000
_cell.angle_alpha   90.00
_cell.angle_beta   90.00
_cell.angle_gamma   90.00
#
_symmetry.space_group_name_H-M   'P 1'
#
loop_
_entity.id
_entity.type
_entity.pdbx_description
1 polymer ?
#
loop_
_entity_poly.entity_id
_entity_poly.type
_entity_poly.pdbx_seq_one_letter_code
_entity_poly.pdbx_strand_id
1 'polypeptide(L)'
;MTPLSDTRKDHSPAVRLGHDAVSAVKLSQELTADIDAWAETHQITRSDAISQLLTIGLHASRPAASLQPQLKDPITIEQNAIRQIDQMLDPALPADERERRIRRLIDGPAEFAGERIDLPKPYG
;
A
#
# COMPACT_ATOMS: atom_id res chain seq x y z
N MET A 1 31.63 -20.51 63.70
CA MET A 1 31.86 -20.41 62.24
C MET A 1 30.50 -20.55 61.57
N THR A 2 29.86 -19.42 61.29
CA THR A 2 28.55 -19.31 60.64
C THR A 2 28.67 -18.38 59.43
N PRO A 3 27.80 -18.54 58.42
CA PRO A 3 28.11 -18.30 57.00
C PRO A 3 27.64 -16.92 56.51
N LEU A 4 28.21 -16.42 55.40
CA LEU A 4 27.67 -15.27 54.68
C LEU A 4 28.05 -15.37 53.18
N SER A 5 27.19 -15.98 52.37
CA SER A 5 26.23 -15.29 51.49
C SER A 5 26.83 -14.94 50.13
N ASP A 6 26.54 -15.82 49.18
CA ASP A 6 26.60 -15.62 47.73
C ASP A 6 25.70 -14.43 47.35
N THR A 7 26.28 -13.33 46.89
CA THR A 7 25.53 -12.20 46.34
C THR A 7 25.35 -12.40 44.83
N ARG A 8 24.49 -13.35 44.45
CA ARG A 8 23.87 -13.33 43.13
C ARG A 8 22.90 -12.15 43.10
N LYS A 9 23.39 -11.04 42.55
CA LYS A 9 22.60 -9.82 42.37
C LYS A 9 21.59 -10.07 41.25
N ASP A 10 20.42 -10.59 41.60
CA ASP A 10 19.27 -10.69 40.72
C ASP A 10 18.83 -9.28 40.32
N HIS A 11 19.33 -8.82 39.18
CA HIS A 11 18.80 -7.64 38.49
C HIS A 11 17.56 -8.05 37.73
N SER A 12 16.45 -8.25 38.44
CA SER A 12 15.13 -8.19 37.85
C SER A 12 14.83 -6.73 37.48
N PRO A 13 14.66 -6.36 36.20
CA PRO A 13 14.24 -5.03 35.86
C PRO A 13 12.77 -4.92 36.27
N ALA A 14 12.49 -4.09 37.27
CA ALA A 14 11.15 -3.69 37.62
C ALA A 14 10.49 -3.11 36.36
N VAL A 15 9.47 -3.81 35.85
CA VAL A 15 8.62 -3.37 34.75
C VAL A 15 8.01 -2.03 35.16
N ARG A 16 8.54 -0.94 34.60
CA ARG A 16 7.88 0.35 34.67
C ARG A 16 6.66 0.27 33.76
N LEU A 17 5.53 -0.07 34.36
CA LEU A 17 4.23 -0.04 33.74
C LEU A 17 3.89 1.42 33.40
N GLY A 18 4.21 1.83 32.18
CA GLY A 18 3.88 3.15 31.68
C GLY A 18 4.57 3.43 30.36
N HIS A 19 3.94 3.04 29.26
CA HIS A 19 4.14 3.46 27.85
C HIS A 19 5.57 3.50 27.27
N ASP A 20 6.61 3.19 28.05
CA ASP A 20 8.02 3.45 27.74
C ASP A 20 8.89 2.29 28.26
N ALA A 21 8.39 1.07 28.08
CA ALA A 21 9.14 -0.14 28.39
C ALA A 21 10.24 -0.31 27.34
N VAL A 22 11.48 0.02 27.70
CA VAL A 22 12.65 -0.17 26.83
C VAL A 22 12.96 -1.66 26.73
N SER A 23 12.91 -2.19 25.50
CA SER A 23 13.25 -3.58 25.18
C SER A 23 14.50 -3.61 24.30
N ALA A 24 15.48 -4.43 24.67
CA ALA A 24 16.68 -4.61 23.86
C ALA A 24 16.40 -5.58 22.71
N VAL A 25 16.66 -5.15 21.47
CA VAL A 25 16.49 -5.96 20.26
C VAL A 25 17.85 -6.21 19.62
N LYS A 26 18.11 -7.45 19.22
CA LYS A 26 19.32 -7.81 18.48
C LYS A 26 19.09 -7.57 16.99
N LEU A 27 19.85 -6.65 16.41
CA LEU A 27 19.80 -6.30 14.98
C LEU A 27 21.18 -6.53 14.35
N SER A 28 21.22 -6.84 13.05
CA SER A 28 22.47 -6.81 12.29
C SER A 28 22.92 -5.36 12.08
N GLN A 29 24.22 -5.16 11.81
CA GLN A 29 24.76 -3.83 11.55
C GLN A 29 24.13 -3.19 10.31
N GLU A 30 23.93 -3.99 9.25
CA GLU A 30 23.27 -3.55 8.01
C GLU A 30 21.84 -3.08 8.26
N LEU A 31 21.03 -3.87 8.95
CA LEU A 31 19.64 -3.50 9.27
C LEU A 31 19.57 -2.25 10.16
N THR A 32 20.55 -2.07 11.05
CA THR A 32 20.62 -0.85 11.88
C THR A 32 20.90 0.38 11.02
N ALA A 33 21.78 0.27 10.02
CA ALA A 33 22.07 1.37 9.09
C ALA A 33 20.86 1.73 8.22
N ASP A 34 20.10 0.73 7.76
CA ASP A 34 18.87 0.97 6.99
C ASP A 34 17.80 1.69 7.83
N ILE A 35 17.63 1.27 9.10
CA ILE A 35 16.72 1.93 10.04
C ILE A 35 17.16 3.38 10.30
N ASP A 36 18.46 3.62 10.45
CA ASP A 36 19.01 4.97 10.66
C ASP A 36 18.77 5.88 9.46
N ALA A 37 19.05 5.40 8.25
CA ALA A 37 18.78 6.15 7.02
C ALA A 37 17.28 6.46 6.87
N TRP A 38 16.41 5.52 7.23
CA TRP A 38 14.96 5.73 7.24
C TRP A 38 14.54 6.78 8.27
N ALA A 39 15.11 6.73 9.48
CA ALA A 39 14.85 7.69 10.55
C ALA A 39 15.30 9.11 10.16
N GLU A 40 16.47 9.25 9.54
CA GLU A 40 16.98 10.53 9.00
C GLU A 40 16.06 11.11 7.92
N THR A 41 15.61 10.27 6.99
CA THR A 41 14.70 10.68 5.91
C THR A 41 13.38 11.20 6.46
N HIS A 42 12.87 10.60 7.53
CA HIS A 42 11.60 10.96 8.16
C HIS A 42 11.76 11.96 9.32
N GLN A 43 12.99 12.34 9.67
CA GLN A 43 13.33 13.26 10.75
C GLN A 43 12.75 12.85 12.12
N ILE A 44 12.86 11.57 12.44
CA ILE A 44 12.39 11.01 13.72
C ILE A 44 13.49 10.24 14.44
N THR A 45 13.25 9.88 15.70
CA THR A 45 14.22 9.10 16.46
C THR A 45 14.29 7.65 15.94
N ARG A 46 15.43 6.98 16.14
CA ARG A 46 15.58 5.56 15.83
C ARG A 46 14.50 4.71 16.50
N SER A 47 14.14 5.03 17.74
CA SER A 47 13.10 4.34 18.50
C SER A 47 11.75 4.44 17.80
N ASP A 48 11.37 5.65 17.39
CA ASP A 48 10.12 5.90 16.67
C ASP A 48 10.12 5.22 15.30
N ALA A 49 11.27 5.21 14.61
CA ALA A 49 11.43 4.53 13.34
C ALA A 49 11.21 3.03 13.46
N ILE A 50 11.80 2.40 14.49
CA ILE A 50 11.58 0.98 14.79
C ILE A 50 10.09 0.73 15.06
N SER A 51 9.44 1.54 15.89
CA SER A 51 8.02 1.38 16.18
C SER A 51 7.14 1.50 14.93
N GLN A 52 7.36 2.52 14.09
CA GLN A 52 6.58 2.71 12.86
C GLN A 52 6.80 1.60 11.84
N LEU A 53 8.06 1.22 11.61
CA LEU A 53 8.41 0.14 10.69
C LEU A 53 7.81 -1.19 11.14
N LEU A 54 7.81 -1.48 12.44
CA LEU A 54 7.13 -2.65 13.00
C LEU A 54 5.61 -2.57 12.83
N THR A 55 4.99 -1.41 13.08
CA THR A 55 3.56 -1.22 12.84
C THR A 55 3.21 -1.50 11.38
N ILE A 56 3.94 -0.93 10.43
CA ILE A 56 3.77 -1.16 8.98
C ILE A 56 3.95 -2.64 8.65
N GLY A 57 5.04 -3.26 9.14
CA GLY A 57 5.35 -4.67 8.93
C GLY A 57 4.28 -5.61 9.48
N LEU A 58 3.73 -5.31 10.66
CA LEU A 58 2.64 -6.09 11.26
C LEU A 58 1.31 -5.91 10.52
N HIS A 59 1.01 -4.72 10.01
CA HIS A 59 -0.15 -4.50 9.15
C HIS A 59 -0.03 -5.26 7.82
N ALA A 60 1.16 -5.28 7.21
CA ALA A 60 1.43 -5.98 5.96
C ALA A 60 1.53 -7.51 6.13
N SER A 61 2.09 -7.97 7.25
CA SER A 61 2.25 -9.39 7.57
C SER A 61 0.98 -10.02 8.12
N ARG A 62 -0.04 -9.23 8.50
CA ARG A 62 -1.34 -9.80 8.86
C ARG A 62 -1.80 -10.59 7.65
N PRO A 63 -1.97 -11.92 7.75
CA PRO A 63 -2.48 -12.70 6.64
C PRO A 63 -3.76 -11.99 6.23
N ALA A 64 -3.83 -11.52 4.98
CA ALA A 64 -5.04 -10.94 4.43
C ALA A 64 -6.11 -11.96 4.77
N ALA A 65 -6.92 -11.65 5.81
CA ALA A 65 -7.84 -12.60 6.42
C ALA A 65 -8.55 -13.22 5.24
N SER A 66 -8.30 -14.52 5.04
CA SER A 66 -8.31 -15.15 3.72
C SER A 66 -9.24 -14.37 2.81
N LEU A 67 -8.67 -13.69 1.81
CA LEU A 67 -9.43 -13.40 0.62
C LEU A 67 -9.75 -14.79 0.03
N GLN A 68 -10.64 -15.55 0.70
CA GLN A 68 -11.75 -16.14 -0.01
C GLN A 68 -12.12 -15.08 -1.03
N PRO A 69 -12.18 -15.38 -2.32
CA PRO A 69 -12.80 -14.46 -3.24
C PRO A 69 -14.20 -14.23 -2.67
N GLN A 70 -14.34 -13.18 -1.85
CA GLN A 70 -15.56 -12.44 -1.69
C GLN A 70 -15.84 -12.17 -3.14
N LEU A 71 -16.79 -12.93 -3.66
CA LEU A 71 -17.37 -12.77 -4.96
C LEU A 71 -17.82 -11.31 -4.92
N LYS A 72 -16.91 -10.39 -5.28
CA LYS A 72 -17.17 -8.97 -5.20
C LYS A 72 -18.37 -8.84 -6.10
N ASP A 73 -19.48 -8.47 -5.50
CA ASP A 73 -20.75 -8.34 -6.21
C ASP A 73 -20.43 -7.62 -7.52
N PRO A 74 -20.78 -8.18 -8.70
CA PRO A 74 -20.49 -7.57 -9.98
C PRO A 74 -20.77 -6.06 -10.00
N ILE A 75 -21.81 -5.63 -9.27
CA ILE A 75 -22.18 -4.23 -9.06
C ILE A 75 -21.07 -3.44 -8.36
N THR A 76 -20.44 -3.99 -7.32
CA THR A 76 -19.34 -3.33 -6.60
C THR A 76 -18.08 -3.22 -7.45
N ILE A 77 -17.81 -4.20 -8.31
CA ILE A 77 -16.69 -4.13 -9.27
C ILE A 77 -16.96 -3.04 -10.30
N GLU A 78 -18.17 -3.01 -10.86
CA GLU A 78 -18.62 -2.02 -11.84
C GLU A 78 -18.55 -0.60 -11.26
N GLN A 79 -19.07 -0.39 -10.06
CA GLN A 79 -19.01 0.91 -9.37
C GLN A 79 -17.59 1.38 -9.10
N ASN A 80 -16.69 0.46 -8.74
CA ASN A 80 -15.27 0.78 -8.53
C ASN A 80 -14.60 1.19 -9.85
N ALA A 81 -14.86 0.44 -10.93
CA ALA A 81 -14.36 0.75 -12.26
C ALA A 81 -14.84 2.12 -12.75
N ILE A 82 -16.13 2.44 -12.59
CA ILE A 82 -16.69 3.76 -12.94
C ILE A 82 -15.95 4.87 -12.17
N ARG A 83 -15.82 4.73 -10.85
CA ARG A 83 -15.13 5.73 -10.02
C ARG A 83 -13.67 5.93 -10.44
N GLN A 84 -12.98 4.86 -10.78
CA GLN A 84 -11.58 4.93 -11.19
C GLN A 84 -11.41 5.59 -12.56
N ILE A 85 -12.33 5.31 -13.51
CA ILE A 85 -12.38 5.98 -14.81
C ILE A 85 -12.66 7.48 -14.64
N ASP A 86 -13.60 7.86 -13.78
CA ASP A 86 -13.92 9.26 -13.50
C ASP A 86 -12.73 10.05 -12.98
N GLN A 87 -11.87 9.43 -12.16
CA GLN A 87 -10.65 10.06 -11.64
C GLN A 87 -9.56 10.24 -12.69
N MET A 88 -9.59 9.45 -13.77
CA MET A 88 -8.62 9.53 -14.87
C MET A 88 -9.03 10.53 -15.95
N LEU A 89 -10.27 11.02 -15.93
CA LEU A 89 -10.76 12.01 -16.88
C LEU A 89 -10.30 13.41 -16.46
N ASP A 90 -9.72 14.16 -17.40
CA ASP A 90 -9.38 15.57 -17.20
C ASP A 90 -10.69 16.41 -17.13
N PRO A 91 -11.02 17.02 -15.98
CA PRO A 91 -12.23 17.83 -15.83
C PRO A 91 -12.17 19.14 -16.63
N ALA A 92 -11.01 19.54 -17.12
CA ALA A 92 -10.85 20.75 -17.93
C ALA A 92 -11.19 20.55 -19.41
N LEU A 93 -11.48 19.30 -19.85
CA LEU A 93 -11.85 19.03 -21.23
C LEU A 93 -13.31 19.46 -21.51
N PRO A 94 -13.56 20.38 -22.47
CA PRO A 94 -14.92 20.73 -22.86
C PRO A 94 -15.70 19.48 -23.32
N ALA A 95 -16.97 19.38 -22.93
CA ALA A 95 -17.82 18.23 -23.27
C ALA A 95 -17.84 17.93 -24.79
N ASP A 96 -17.81 18.98 -25.62
CA ASP A 96 -17.78 18.86 -27.08
C ASP A 96 -16.49 18.22 -27.60
N GLU A 97 -15.35 18.51 -26.97
CA GLU A 97 -14.05 17.94 -27.35
C GLU A 97 -13.95 16.47 -26.91
N ARG A 98 -14.51 16.15 -25.73
CA ARG A 98 -14.65 14.77 -25.27
C ARG A 98 -15.50 13.94 -26.23
N GLU A 99 -16.65 14.46 -26.64
CA GLU A 99 -17.57 13.80 -27.56
C GLU A 99 -16.92 13.56 -28.94
N ARG A 100 -16.19 14.55 -29.47
CA ARG A 100 -15.42 14.40 -30.72
C ARG A 100 -14.36 13.30 -30.62
N ARG A 101 -13.65 13.24 -29.49
CA ARG A 101 -12.60 12.22 -29.28
C ARG A 101 -13.18 10.82 -29.09
N ILE A 102 -14.32 10.70 -28.41
CA ILE A 102 -15.06 9.44 -28.30
C ILE A 102 -15.46 8.95 -29.68
N ARG A 103 -16.09 9.80 -30.52
CA ARG A 103 -16.45 9.42 -31.89
C ARG A 103 -15.25 8.97 -32.70
N ARG A 104 -14.13 9.72 -32.64
CA ARG A 104 -12.89 9.35 -33.34
C ARG A 104 -12.32 8.00 -32.88
N LEU A 105 -12.44 7.65 -31.60
CA LEU A 105 -11.98 6.37 -31.07
C LEU A 105 -12.92 5.22 -31.44
N ILE A 106 -14.23 5.45 -31.44
CA ILE A 106 -15.25 4.47 -31.82
C ILE A 106 -15.20 4.17 -33.32
N ASP A 107 -15.16 5.23 -34.14
CA ASP A 107 -15.12 5.08 -35.59
C ASP A 107 -13.75 4.58 -36.07
N GLY A 108 -12.71 4.87 -35.28
CA GLY A 108 -11.33 4.53 -35.60
C GLY A 108 -10.76 5.42 -36.72
N PRO A 109 -9.49 5.20 -37.09
CA PRO A 109 -8.90 5.87 -38.24
C PRO A 109 -9.59 5.44 -39.54
N ALA A 110 -9.65 6.34 -40.52
CA ALA A 110 -10.34 6.10 -41.79
C ALA A 110 -9.77 4.88 -42.55
N GLU A 111 -8.49 4.58 -42.35
CA GLU A 111 -7.77 3.43 -42.89
C GLU A 111 -8.34 2.08 -42.41
N PHE A 112 -9.02 2.05 -41.25
CA PHE A 112 -9.57 0.84 -40.64
C PHE A 112 -11.10 0.83 -40.62
N ALA A 113 -11.76 1.90 -41.08
CA ALA A 113 -13.21 1.99 -41.11
C ALA A 113 -13.86 0.86 -41.95
N GLY A 114 -13.17 0.40 -43.02
CA GLY A 114 -13.61 -0.72 -43.86
C GLY A 114 -13.36 -2.12 -43.28
N GLU A 115 -12.54 -2.24 -42.23
CA GLU A 115 -12.23 -3.50 -41.54
C GLU A 115 -13.25 -3.82 -40.43
N ARG A 116 -14.17 -2.89 -40.15
CA ARG A 116 -15.26 -3.06 -39.19
C ARG A 116 -16.19 -4.20 -39.62
N ILE A 117 -16.17 -5.29 -38.85
CA ILE A 117 -17.01 -6.48 -39.08
C ILE A 117 -18.49 -6.25 -38.74
N ASP A 118 -18.78 -5.19 -37.97
CA ASP A 118 -20.10 -4.83 -37.47
C ASP A 118 -20.90 -3.91 -38.41
N LEU A 119 -20.26 -3.31 -39.42
CA LEU A 119 -20.95 -2.47 -40.42
C LEU A 119 -21.16 -3.22 -41.74
N PRO A 120 -22.27 -2.93 -42.46
CA PRO A 120 -22.46 -3.44 -43.82
C PRO A 120 -21.35 -2.90 -44.73
N LYS A 121 -20.61 -3.81 -45.37
CA LYS A 121 -19.60 -3.43 -46.35
C LYS A 121 -20.29 -2.80 -47.57
N PRO A 122 -19.82 -1.63 -48.05
CA PRO A 122 -20.33 -1.08 -49.30
C PRO A 122 -20.01 -2.09 -50.42
N TYR A 123 -21.06 -2.62 -51.04
CA TYR A 123 -20.93 -3.48 -52.23
C TYR A 123 -20.36 -2.62 -53.37
N GLY A 124 -19.27 -3.10 -53.97
CA GLY A 124 -18.74 -2.58 -55.24
C GLY A 124 -19.56 -3.06 -56.42
#